data_AF-A0A7X2SU99-F1
#
_entry.id   AF-A0A7X2SU99-F1
#
_cell.length_a   1.000
_cell.length_b   1.000
_cell.length_c   1.000
_cell.angle_alpha   90.00
_cell.angle_beta   90.00
_cell.angle_gamma   90.00
#
_symmetry.space_group_name_H-M   'P 1'
#
loop_
_entity.id
_entity.type
_entity.pdbx_description
1 polymer ?
#
loop_
_entity_poly.entity_id
_entity_poly.type
_entity_poly.pdbx_seq_one_letter_code
_entity_poly.pdbx_strand_id
1 'polypeptide(L)'
;MVFQDERYYLFTISHTFTFASGVTGPDGVYGFVSHSLRHGYEPLNALRLVLGTPSSQPFQTYSHYVAPDGLVQSFIDSVPVGTASDIRIGGTLAPTVRIELNGNNTYVVEELDYGYISALRNRVFIDENT
;
A
#
# COMPACT_ATOMS: atom_id res chain seq x y z
N MET A 1 -6.07 2.45 8.04
CA MET A 1 -5.31 2.76 9.26
C MET A 1 -4.88 1.45 9.89
N VAL A 2 -3.64 1.36 10.36
CA VAL A 2 -3.09 0.22 11.11
C VAL A 2 -2.69 0.73 12.48
N PHE A 3 -2.92 -0.07 13.52
CA PHE A 3 -2.46 0.22 14.88
C PHE A 3 -1.39 -0.79 15.27
N GLN A 4 -0.18 -0.31 15.56
CA GLN A 4 0.97 -1.13 15.92
C GLN A 4 1.83 -0.34 16.91
N ASP A 5 2.37 -1.00 17.93
CA ASP A 5 3.31 -0.40 18.89
C ASP A 5 2.82 0.93 19.47
N GLU A 6 1.55 0.97 19.89
CA GLU A 6 0.88 2.16 20.46
C GLU A 6 0.86 3.39 19.53
N ARG A 7 0.91 3.14 18.22
CA ARG A 7 0.88 4.17 17.17
C ARG A 7 -0.22 3.90 16.15
N TYR A 8 -0.82 4.99 15.69
CA TYR A 8 -1.78 5.04 14.60
C TYR A 8 -1.03 5.34 13.29
N TYR A 9 -0.97 4.36 12.40
CA TYR A 9 -0.45 4.51 11.04
C TYR A 9 -1.62 4.78 10.09
N LEU A 10 -1.70 6.02 9.59
CA LEU A 10 -2.68 6.46 8.61
C LEU A 10 -2.09 6.33 7.21
N PHE A 11 -2.62 5.40 6.41
CA PHE A 11 -2.26 5.22 5.01
C PHE A 11 -3.34 5.80 4.09
N THR A 12 -2.89 6.40 3.00
CA THR A 12 -3.72 6.86 1.89
C THR A 12 -2.99 6.59 0.58
N ILE A 13 -3.72 6.55 -0.53
CA ILE A 13 -3.14 6.45 -1.87
C ILE A 13 -3.28 7.77 -2.60
N SER A 14 -2.41 8.02 -3.58
CA SER A 14 -2.47 9.21 -4.43
C SER A 14 -1.83 8.94 -5.79
N HIS A 15 -2.09 9.83 -6.74
CA HIS A 15 -1.54 9.77 -8.10
C HIS A 15 -0.50 10.87 -8.32
N THR A 16 0.49 10.56 -9.15
CA THR A 16 1.50 11.50 -9.65
C THR A 16 0.86 12.76 -10.23
N PHE A 17 -0.21 12.60 -11.03
CA PHE A 17 -0.89 13.69 -11.72
C PHE A 17 -1.93 14.44 -10.86
N THR A 18 -2.11 14.05 -9.59
CA THR A 18 -2.98 14.75 -8.63
C THR A 18 -2.23 15.68 -7.68
N PHE A 19 -0.90 15.69 -7.74
CA PHE A 19 -0.09 16.64 -6.98
C PHE A 19 -0.29 18.08 -7.46
N ALA A 20 -0.18 19.02 -6.53
CA ALA A 20 -0.19 20.45 -6.84
C ALA A 20 1.04 20.85 -7.68
N SER A 21 0.93 21.97 -8.39
CA SER A 21 2.05 22.53 -9.17
C SER A 21 3.31 22.70 -8.32
N GLY A 22 4.47 22.31 -8.85
CA GLY A 22 5.77 22.38 -8.17
C GLY A 22 6.05 21.23 -7.20
N VAL A 23 5.12 20.28 -7.04
CA VAL A 23 5.30 19.08 -6.22
C VAL A 23 5.07 17.84 -7.10
N THR A 24 5.86 16.79 -6.88
CA THR A 24 5.67 15.51 -7.58
C THR A 24 5.99 14.34 -6.65
N GLY A 25 5.52 13.16 -7.03
CA GLY A 25 5.74 11.89 -6.36
C GLY A 25 5.11 10.77 -7.19
N PRO A 26 5.51 9.51 -6.98
CA PRO A 26 4.96 8.38 -7.73
C PRO A 26 3.52 8.07 -7.33
N ASP A 27 2.82 7.32 -8.17
CA ASP A 27 1.60 6.63 -7.74
C ASP A 27 1.95 5.63 -6.62
N GLY A 28 1.06 5.49 -5.64
CA GLY A 28 1.28 4.51 -4.56
C GLY A 28 0.72 4.90 -3.20
N VAL A 29 1.30 4.30 -2.18
CA VAL A 29 0.94 4.49 -0.77
C VAL A 29 1.76 5.62 -0.16
N TYR A 30 1.03 6.53 0.45
CA TYR A 30 1.54 7.56 1.34
C TYR A 30 1.05 7.30 2.76
N GLY A 31 1.83 7.70 3.75
CA GLY A 31 1.43 7.46 5.13
C GLY A 31 2.04 8.40 6.16
N PHE A 32 1.37 8.41 7.30
CA PHE A 32 1.67 9.24 8.46
C PHE A 32 1.51 8.42 9.74
N VAL A 33 2.24 8.77 10.78
CA VAL A 33 2.20 8.09 12.08
C VAL A 33 1.95 9.07 13.22
N SER A 34 1.16 8.66 14.21
CA SER A 34 0.97 9.42 15.44
C SER A 34 0.69 8.52 16.65
N HIS A 35 0.93 9.03 17.85
CA HIS A 35 0.42 8.45 19.10
C HIS A 35 -1.04 8.84 19.41
N SER A 36 -1.62 9.76 18.65
CA SER A 36 -3.02 10.17 18.79
C SER A 36 -3.82 9.87 17.53
N LEU A 37 -5.03 9.37 17.69
CA LEU A 37 -5.93 9.07 16.59
C LEU A 37 -6.20 10.31 15.70
N ARG A 38 -6.22 11.52 16.29
CA ARG A 38 -6.78 12.71 15.62
C ARG A 38 -5.77 13.81 15.26
N HIS A 39 -4.56 13.81 15.80
CA HIS A 39 -3.63 14.93 15.64
C HIS A 39 -2.18 14.50 15.78
N GLY A 40 -1.24 15.40 15.45
CA GLY A 40 0.20 15.14 15.64
C GLY A 40 0.73 14.03 14.74
N TYR A 41 0.27 13.99 13.50
CA TYR A 41 0.73 13.04 12.50
C TYR A 41 2.03 13.53 11.86
N GLU A 42 3.06 12.70 11.92
CA GLU A 42 4.34 12.91 11.25
C GLU A 42 4.40 12.09 9.96
N PRO A 43 5.01 12.59 8.87
CA PRO A 43 5.14 11.83 7.63
C PRO A 43 6.06 10.63 7.83
N LEU A 44 5.65 9.46 7.32
CA LEU A 44 6.52 8.29 7.26
C LEU A 44 7.67 8.52 6.26
N ASN A 45 8.83 7.93 6.49
CA ASN A 45 10.03 8.03 5.64
C ASN A 45 10.45 9.48 5.33
N ALA A 46 10.18 10.42 6.25
CA ALA A 46 10.35 11.88 6.14
C ALA A 46 9.52 12.59 5.05
N LEU A 47 9.31 11.96 3.88
CA LEU A 47 8.63 12.54 2.72
C LEU A 47 7.23 11.97 2.47
N ARG A 48 6.70 11.21 3.43
CA ARG A 48 5.38 10.56 3.46
C ARG A 48 5.20 9.38 2.50
N LEU A 49 6.15 9.11 1.60
CA LEU A 49 6.09 7.99 0.65
C LEU A 49 6.40 6.67 1.37
N VAL A 50 5.48 5.72 1.31
CA VAL A 50 5.61 4.39 1.93
C VAL A 50 5.97 3.34 0.87
N LEU A 51 5.20 3.29 -0.23
CA LEU A 51 5.41 2.35 -1.33
C LEU A 51 4.99 3.03 -2.63
N GLY A 52 5.94 3.39 -3.48
CA GLY A 52 5.70 4.00 -4.79
C GLY A 52 5.95 3.03 -5.93
N THR A 53 5.20 3.16 -7.02
CA THR A 53 5.49 2.45 -8.26
C THR A 53 6.84 2.90 -8.84
N PRO A 54 7.64 1.99 -9.44
CA PRO A 54 8.89 2.37 -10.09
C PRO A 54 8.64 3.27 -11.30
N SER A 55 9.55 4.21 -11.56
CA SER A 55 9.41 5.15 -12.69
C SER A 55 9.44 4.49 -14.07
N SER A 56 9.98 3.27 -14.18
CA SER A 56 9.95 2.47 -15.40
C SER A 56 8.56 1.88 -15.71
N GLN A 57 7.71 1.72 -14.70
CA GLN A 57 6.34 1.22 -14.82
C GLN A 57 5.43 2.03 -13.88
N PRO A 58 5.25 3.34 -14.14
CA PRO A 58 4.72 4.30 -13.17
C PRO A 58 3.23 4.08 -12.85
N PHE A 59 2.54 3.28 -13.65
CA PHE A 59 1.13 2.95 -13.47
C PHE A 59 0.92 1.44 -13.31
N GLN A 60 1.96 0.70 -12.91
CA GLN A 60 1.84 -0.77 -12.82
C GLN A 60 0.77 -1.22 -11.84
N THR A 61 0.59 -0.50 -10.73
CA THR A 61 -0.34 -0.88 -9.66
C THR A 61 -1.03 0.32 -9.04
N TYR A 62 -2.29 0.12 -8.60
CA TYR A 62 -3.03 1.13 -7.86
C TYR A 62 -4.01 0.52 -6.83
N SER A 63 -4.70 1.39 -6.08
CA SER A 63 -5.61 1.01 -4.99
C SER A 63 -4.97 0.13 -3.92
N HIS A 64 -3.72 0.46 -3.58
CA HIS A 64 -2.97 -0.22 -2.54
C HIS A 64 -3.72 -0.17 -1.19
N TYR A 65 -3.82 -1.32 -0.52
CA TYR A 65 -4.40 -1.45 0.81
C TYR A 65 -3.40 -2.12 1.75
N VAL A 66 -3.02 -1.40 2.81
CA VAL A 66 -2.11 -1.91 3.85
C VAL A 66 -2.92 -2.60 4.95
N ALA A 67 -2.76 -3.91 5.08
CA ALA A 67 -3.37 -4.74 6.11
C ALA A 67 -2.58 -4.67 7.44
N PRO A 68 -3.20 -5.03 8.58
CA PRO A 68 -2.54 -4.96 9.89
C PRO A 68 -1.30 -5.84 10.08
N ASP A 69 -1.09 -6.86 9.25
CA ASP A 69 0.11 -7.73 9.23
C ASP A 69 1.21 -7.22 8.29
N GLY A 70 1.07 -6.00 7.77
CA GLY A 70 2.03 -5.40 6.86
C GLY A 70 1.89 -5.84 5.40
N LEU A 71 0.94 -6.71 5.07
CA LEU A 71 0.67 -7.06 3.67
C LEU A 71 -0.01 -5.91 2.94
N VAL A 72 0.47 -5.61 1.74
CA VAL A 72 -0.02 -4.56 0.86
C VAL A 72 -0.51 -5.19 -0.44
N GLN A 73 -1.83 -5.26 -0.57
CA GLN A 73 -2.49 -5.71 -1.80
C GLN A 73 -2.79 -4.52 -2.71
N SER A 74 -2.82 -4.74 -4.03
CA SER A 74 -3.19 -3.74 -5.05
C SER A 74 -3.71 -4.44 -6.31
N PHE A 75 -4.28 -3.67 -7.23
CA PHE A 75 -4.60 -4.18 -8.57
C PHE A 75 -3.57 -3.69 -9.59
N ILE A 76 -3.36 -4.48 -10.64
CA ILE A 76 -2.54 -4.11 -11.80
C ILE A 76 -3.36 -3.19 -12.70
N ASP A 77 -2.87 -1.98 -12.95
CA ASP A 77 -3.51 -1.03 -13.86
C ASP A 77 -2.90 -1.17 -15.27
N SER A 78 -1.74 -0.56 -15.51
CA SER A 78 -1.16 -0.40 -16.84
C SER A 78 0.35 -0.65 -16.83
N VAL A 79 0.80 -1.71 -17.52
CA VAL A 79 2.20 -2.15 -17.54
C VAL A 79 2.79 -2.02 -18.94
N PRO A 80 3.86 -1.23 -19.15
CA PRO A 80 4.57 -1.19 -20.43
C PRO A 80 5.19 -2.54 -20.81
N VAL A 81 5.07 -2.95 -22.07
CA VAL A 81 5.65 -4.19 -22.59
C VAL A 81 6.57 -3.87 -23.77
N GLY A 82 7.88 -4.03 -23.57
CA GLY A 82 8.90 -3.73 -24.58
C GLY A 82 9.12 -2.24 -24.82
N THR A 83 8.08 -1.50 -25.24
CA THR A 83 8.12 -0.04 -25.44
C THR A 83 7.13 0.67 -24.52
N ALA A 84 7.36 1.96 -24.24
CA ALA A 84 6.49 2.75 -23.37
C ALA A 84 5.06 2.96 -23.90
N SER A 85 4.85 2.83 -25.21
CA SER A 85 3.53 2.99 -25.86
C SER A 85 2.73 1.68 -25.93
N ASP A 86 3.39 0.53 -25.78
CA ASP A 86 2.71 -0.76 -25.78
C ASP A 86 2.36 -1.12 -24.34
N ILE A 87 1.07 -1.03 -24.01
CA ILE A 87 0.56 -1.16 -22.65
C ILE A 87 -0.24 -2.45 -22.54
N ARG A 88 0.15 -3.31 -21.60
CA ARG A 88 -0.68 -4.41 -21.12
C ARG A 88 -1.53 -3.90 -19.96
N ILE A 89 -2.84 -3.90 -20.19
CA ILE A 89 -3.83 -3.60 -19.15
C ILE A 89 -3.96 -4.81 -18.23
N GLY A 90 -4.00 -4.54 -16.93
CA GLY A 90 -4.32 -5.52 -15.90
C GLY A 90 -5.83 -5.69 -15.73
N GLY A 91 -6.37 -5.21 -14.61
CA GLY A 91 -7.71 -5.59 -14.13
C GLY A 91 -7.71 -6.88 -13.31
N THR A 92 -6.55 -7.25 -12.76
CA THR A 92 -6.35 -8.37 -11.83
C THR A 92 -5.48 -7.92 -10.66
N LEU A 93 -5.40 -8.73 -9.60
CA LEU A 93 -4.57 -8.43 -8.43
C LEU A 93 -3.08 -8.52 -8.77
N ALA A 94 -2.30 -7.61 -8.20
CA ALA A 94 -0.84 -7.61 -8.29
C ALA A 94 -0.21 -8.63 -7.32
N PRO A 95 1.10 -8.92 -7.44
CA PRO A 95 1.85 -9.55 -6.35
C PRO A 95 1.64 -8.78 -5.05
N THR A 96 1.34 -9.50 -3.97
CA THR A 96 1.21 -8.84 -2.67
C THR A 96 2.60 -8.54 -2.14
N VAL A 97 2.81 -7.34 -1.60
CA VAL A 97 4.10 -6.92 -1.04
C VAL A 97 3.98 -6.84 0.48
N ARG A 98 5.03 -7.20 1.23
CA ARG A 98 5.09 -6.95 2.67
C ARG A 98 5.91 -5.70 2.96
N ILE A 99 5.35 -4.84 3.79
CA ILE A 99 6.10 -3.75 4.43
C ILE A 99 6.26 -4.01 5.93
N GLU A 100 7.42 -3.61 6.47
CA GLU A 100 7.64 -3.50 7.91
C GLU A 100 7.48 -2.06 8.35
N LEU A 101 6.88 -1.86 9.52
CA LEU A 101 6.74 -0.56 10.17
C LEU A 101 7.72 -0.48 11.35
N ASN A 102 8.62 0.49 11.34
CA ASN A 102 9.58 0.74 12.41
C ASN A 102 9.58 2.22 12.78
N GLY A 103 8.78 2.56 13.80
CA GLY A 103 8.57 3.96 14.21
C GLY A 103 8.06 4.79 13.04
N ASN A 104 8.88 5.74 12.59
CA ASN A 104 8.56 6.64 11.47
C ASN A 104 9.03 6.13 10.11
N ASN A 105 9.62 4.94 10.04
CA ASN A 105 10.16 4.37 8.81
C ASN A 105 9.37 3.14 8.39
N THR A 106 9.39 2.88 7.09
CA THR A 106 8.80 1.69 6.49
C THR A 106 9.76 1.06 5.49
N TYR A 107 9.73 -0.26 5.38
CA TYR A 107 10.64 -1.02 4.52
C TYR A 107 9.86 -2.08 3.76
N VAL A 108 10.08 -2.19 2.45
CA VAL A 108 9.62 -3.36 1.69
C VAL A 108 10.56 -4.52 2.00
N VAL A 109 10.02 -5.66 2.41
CA VAL A 109 10.83 -6.81 2.86
C VAL A 109 10.56 -8.10 2.10
N GLU A 110 9.43 -8.21 1.41
CA GLU A 110 9.02 -9.44 0.73
C GLU A 110 8.04 -9.11 -0.41
N GLU A 111 8.09 -9.91 -1.48
CA GLU A 111 7.06 -10.00 -2.51
C GLU A 111 6.50 -11.44 -2.48
N LEU A 112 5.18 -11.56 -2.54
CA LEU A 112 4.42 -12.80 -2.48
C LEU A 112 3.65 -13.01 -3.78
N ASP A 113 2.98 -14.17 -3.89
CA ASP A 113 2.15 -14.49 -5.05
C ASP A 113 1.08 -13.43 -5.36
N TYR A 114 0.66 -13.42 -6.62
CA TYR A 114 -0.43 -12.58 -7.12
C TYR A 114 -1.70 -12.76 -6.29
N GLY A 115 -2.23 -11.65 -5.77
CA GLY A 115 -3.49 -11.65 -5.03
C GLY A 115 -3.47 -12.44 -3.72
N TYR A 116 -2.29 -12.66 -3.13
CA TYR A 116 -2.18 -13.27 -1.81
C TYR A 116 -2.80 -12.37 -0.71
N ILE A 117 -4.08 -12.58 -0.44
CA ILE A 117 -4.83 -11.86 0.59
C ILE A 117 -5.21 -12.86 1.68
N SER A 118 -4.50 -12.80 2.81
CA SER A 118 -4.69 -13.74 3.92
C SER A 118 -5.62 -13.20 5.00
N ALA A 119 -6.33 -14.11 5.67
CA ALA A 119 -7.16 -13.75 6.82
C ALA A 119 -6.30 -13.72 8.10
N LEU A 120 -6.38 -12.63 8.86
CA LEU A 120 -5.70 -12.52 10.15
C LEU A 120 -6.33 -13.36 11.26
N ARG A 121 -7.61 -13.69 11.10
CA ARG A 121 -8.38 -14.48 12.06
C ARG A 121 -9.36 -15.34 11.30
N ASN A 122 -9.50 -16.59 11.74
CA ASN A 122 -10.59 -17.45 11.31
C ASN A 122 -11.76 -17.28 12.29
N ARG A 123 -12.98 -17.08 11.76
CA ARG A 123 -14.21 -17.09 12.57
C ARG A 123 -14.94 -18.40 12.32
N VAL A 124 -15.07 -19.21 13.37
CA VAL A 124 -15.84 -20.45 13.34
C VAL A 124 -17.25 -20.15 13.83
N PHE A 125 -18.24 -20.47 13.01
CA PHE A 125 -19.64 -20.41 13.40
C PHE A 125 -20.06 -21.81 13.86
N ILE A 126 -20.61 -21.91 15.08
CA ILE A 126 -21.22 -23.13 15.60
C ILE A 126 -22.73 -22.96 15.42
N ASP A 127 -23.38 -23.90 14.76
CA ASP A 127 -24.83 -23.93 14.62
C ASP A 127 -25.42 -24.41 15.96
N GLU A 128 -26.25 -23.61 16.62
CA GLU A 128 -26.85 -23.93 17.93
C GLU A 128 -27.99 -24.96 17.84
N ASN A 129 -28.15 -25.62 16.68
CA ASN A 129 -29.17 -26.64 16.43
C ASN A 129 -28.64 -28.10 16.44
N THR A 130 -27.42 -28.36 16.93
CA THR A 130 -26.89 -29.71 17.18
C THR A 130 -26.57 -29.95 18.63
#